data_AF-A0A7W5CBL5-F1
#
_entry.id   AF-A0A7W5CBL5-F1
#
_cell.length_a   1.000
_cell.length_b   1.000
_cell.length_c   1.000
_cell.angle_alpha   90.00
_cell.angle_beta   90.00
_cell.angle_gamma   90.00
#
_symmetry.space_group_name_H-M   'P 1'
#
loop_
_entity.id
_entity.type
_entity.pdbx_description
1 polymer ?
#
loop_
_entity_poly.entity_id
_entity_poly.type
_entity_poly.pdbx_seq_one_letter_code
_entity_poly.pdbx_strand_id
1 'polypeptide(L)'
;MSYGRIEHHPVLGPLPPAETCSFSYDGRLYKAREGESIAAALLAGGVRTLRLHEENGSPRGIYCNIGHCMECRVTIGGITGVRACLTPVKEGMDVRSGTVLPTPFRQMAEDERSPSL
;
A
#
# COMPACT_ATOMS: atom_id res chain seq x y z
N MET A 1 -9.58 8.02 -15.36
CA MET A 1 -8.18 8.26 -15.77
C MET A 1 -7.29 7.35 -14.97
N SER A 2 -6.49 6.50 -15.64
CA SER A 2 -5.49 5.67 -14.98
C SER A 2 -4.27 6.54 -14.67
N TYR A 3 -4.01 6.83 -13.40
CA TYR A 3 -2.92 7.70 -13.01
C TYR A 3 -1.56 7.00 -13.15
N GLY A 4 -0.54 7.65 -13.72
CA GLY A 4 0.84 7.13 -13.68
C GLY A 4 1.14 5.85 -14.47
N ARG A 5 0.22 5.36 -15.33
CA ARG A 5 0.55 4.29 -16.29
C ARG A 5 1.17 4.89 -17.54
N ILE A 6 2.25 4.26 -18.01
CA ILE A 6 2.85 4.58 -19.31
C ILE A 6 2.11 3.76 -20.36
N GLU A 7 1.09 4.35 -20.98
CA GLU A 7 0.28 3.68 -22.01
C GLU A 7 1.03 3.56 -23.35
N HIS A 8 1.94 4.48 -23.63
CA HIS A 8 2.79 4.46 -24.80
C HIS A 8 4.22 4.87 -24.42
N HIS A 9 5.14 3.91 -24.44
CA HIS A 9 6.55 4.15 -24.17
C HIS A 9 7.28 4.54 -25.46
N PRO A 10 8.11 5.61 -25.50
CA PRO A 10 8.77 6.07 -26.72
C PRO A 10 9.61 5.00 -27.44
N VAL A 11 10.16 4.04 -26.69
CA VAL A 11 10.98 2.94 -27.22
C VAL A 11 10.24 1.61 -27.29
N LEU A 12 9.35 1.30 -26.33
CA LEU A 12 8.72 -0.03 -26.21
C LEU A 12 7.35 -0.08 -26.90
N GLY A 13 6.84 1.07 -27.37
CA GLY A 13 5.55 1.18 -28.02
C GLY A 13 4.37 1.13 -27.02
N PRO A 14 3.18 0.70 -27.48
CA PRO A 14 1.98 0.67 -26.64
C PRO A 14 2.10 -0.39 -25.53
N LEU A 15 1.52 -0.09 -24.38
CA LEU A 15 1.41 -1.05 -23.29
C LEU A 15 0.63 -2.29 -23.77
N PRO A 16 1.16 -3.52 -23.61
CA PRO A 16 0.46 -4.71 -24.06
C PRO A 16 -0.93 -4.84 -23.42
N PRO A 17 -1.92 -5.43 -24.09
CA PRO A 17 -3.17 -5.79 -23.45
C PRO A 17 -2.90 -6.77 -22.30
N ALA A 18 -3.69 -6.70 -21.25
CA ALA A 18 -3.70 -7.68 -20.16
C ALA A 18 -5.13 -7.89 -19.68
N GLU A 19 -5.36 -9.07 -19.11
CA GLU A 19 -6.56 -9.34 -18.34
C GLU A 19 -6.64 -8.37 -17.16
N THR A 20 -7.87 -8.00 -16.81
CA THR A 20 -8.15 -7.06 -15.73
C THR A 20 -8.96 -7.74 -14.64
N CYS A 21 -8.61 -7.47 -13.40
CA CYS A 21 -9.35 -7.94 -12.24
C CYS A 21 -9.85 -6.75 -11.38
N SER A 22 -10.90 -6.99 -10.61
CA SER A 22 -11.45 -6.05 -9.63
C SER A 22 -11.04 -6.44 -8.22
N PHE A 23 -10.72 -5.46 -7.38
CA PHE A 23 -10.41 -5.65 -5.96
C PHE A 23 -10.90 -4.45 -5.15
N SER A 24 -11.07 -4.59 -3.83
CA SER A 24 -11.41 -3.47 -2.95
C SER A 24 -10.20 -2.95 -2.19
N TYR A 25 -10.18 -1.64 -1.99
CA TYR A 25 -9.29 -0.97 -1.05
C TYR A 25 -10.08 -0.02 -0.16
N ASP A 26 -10.09 -0.29 1.15
CA ASP A 26 -10.88 0.44 2.15
C ASP A 26 -12.37 0.55 1.74
N GLY A 27 -12.92 -0.56 1.24
CA GLY A 27 -14.32 -0.66 0.80
C GLY A 27 -14.62 -0.03 -0.57
N ARG A 28 -13.66 0.66 -1.20
CA ARG A 28 -13.82 1.21 -2.55
C ARG A 28 -13.30 0.23 -3.60
N LEU A 29 -14.03 0.05 -4.69
CA LEU A 29 -13.64 -0.83 -5.79
C LEU A 29 -12.58 -0.18 -6.70
N TYR A 30 -11.58 -0.97 -7.08
CA TYR A 30 -10.51 -0.60 -8.01
C TYR A 30 -10.36 -1.67 -9.10
N LYS A 31 -9.88 -1.24 -10.27
CA LYS A 31 -9.50 -2.13 -11.37
C LYS A 31 -7.98 -2.21 -11.46
N ALA A 32 -7.47 -3.41 -11.68
CA ALA A 32 -6.05 -3.69 -11.86
C ALA A 32 -5.79 -4.50 -13.12
N ARG A 33 -4.54 -4.52 -13.57
CA ARG A 33 -4.06 -5.55 -14.49
C ARG A 33 -3.76 -6.79 -13.67
N GLU A 34 -4.27 -7.94 -14.09
CA GLU A 34 -4.12 -9.17 -13.32
C GLU A 34 -2.64 -9.51 -13.09
N GLY A 35 -2.31 -9.89 -11.86
CA GLY A 35 -0.95 -10.28 -11.47
C GLY A 35 0.03 -9.13 -11.22
N GLU A 36 -0.33 -7.87 -11.49
CA GLU A 36 0.51 -6.74 -11.08
C GLU A 36 0.51 -6.57 -9.55
N SER A 37 1.50 -5.85 -9.00
CA SER A 37 1.52 -5.64 -7.55
C SER A 37 0.34 -4.79 -7.08
N ILE A 38 -0.18 -5.06 -5.88
CA ILE A 38 -1.22 -4.23 -5.25
C ILE A 38 -0.77 -2.76 -5.19
N ALA A 39 0.50 -2.51 -4.94
CA ALA A 39 1.08 -1.17 -4.98
C ALA A 39 0.90 -0.50 -6.36
N ALA A 40 1.25 -1.18 -7.45
CA ALA A 40 1.09 -0.63 -8.80
C ALA A 40 -0.39 -0.36 -9.13
N ALA A 41 -1.28 -1.29 -8.78
CA ALA A 41 -2.71 -1.16 -8.97
C ALA A 41 -3.30 0.04 -8.21
N LEU A 42 -2.94 0.20 -6.93
CA LEU A 42 -3.38 1.32 -6.09
C LEU A 42 -2.84 2.66 -6.60
N LEU A 43 -1.56 2.73 -6.99
CA LEU A 43 -0.99 3.93 -7.59
C LEU A 43 -1.72 4.31 -8.88
N ALA A 44 -2.04 3.33 -9.72
CA ALA A 44 -2.83 3.55 -10.93
C ALA A 44 -4.26 4.03 -10.65
N GLY A 45 -4.83 3.59 -9.52
CA GLY A 45 -6.08 4.08 -8.95
C GLY A 45 -5.99 5.45 -8.27
N GLY A 46 -4.81 6.07 -8.24
CA GLY A 46 -4.58 7.39 -7.63
C GLY A 46 -4.33 7.36 -6.11
N VAL A 47 -4.16 6.17 -5.51
CA VAL A 47 -3.90 6.03 -4.08
C VAL A 47 -2.40 6.14 -3.81
N ARG A 48 -2.00 7.13 -3.01
CA ARG A 48 -0.60 7.36 -2.63
C ARG A 48 -0.30 7.04 -1.16
N THR A 49 -1.27 7.25 -0.28
CA THR A 49 -1.15 6.93 1.14
C THR A 49 -1.71 5.54 1.38
N LEU A 50 -0.90 4.64 1.92
CA LEU A 50 -1.28 3.27 2.26
C LEU A 50 -1.37 3.03 3.76
N ARG A 51 -0.66 3.83 4.56
CA ARG A 51 -0.67 3.80 6.02
C ARG A 51 -0.23 5.17 6.56
N LEU A 52 -0.32 5.35 7.87
CA LEU A 52 0.28 6.48 8.56
C LEU A 52 1.52 6.03 9.34
N HIS A 53 2.53 6.90 9.42
CA HIS A 53 3.71 6.69 10.25
C HIS A 53 3.32 6.62 11.72
N GLU A 54 3.95 5.70 12.44
CA GLU A 54 3.57 5.29 13.79
C GLU A 54 3.60 6.44 14.79
N GLU A 55 4.55 7.37 14.64
CA GLU A 55 4.79 8.41 15.66
C GLU A 55 4.20 9.77 15.34
N ASN A 56 4.16 10.15 14.06
CA ASN A 56 3.85 11.53 13.66
C ASN A 56 2.67 11.59 12.69
N GLY A 57 2.03 10.46 12.38
CA GLY A 57 0.89 10.40 11.48
C GLY A 57 1.19 10.78 10.03
N SER A 58 2.46 10.99 9.65
CA SER A 58 2.81 11.35 8.27
C SER A 58 2.39 10.24 7.30
N PRO A 59 1.86 10.59 6.12
CA PRO A 59 1.41 9.59 5.15
C PRO A 59 2.60 8.78 4.62
N ARG A 60 2.43 7.46 4.54
CA ARG A 60 3.41 6.52 3.99
C ARG A 60 2.78 5.68 2.90
N GLY A 61 3.59 5.25 1.94
CA GLY A 61 3.12 4.53 0.77
C GLY A 61 4.26 3.91 -0.03
N ILE A 62 4.11 3.93 -1.35
CA ILE A 62 5.08 3.31 -2.25
C ILE A 62 6.33 4.18 -2.32
N TYR A 63 7.47 3.60 -1.93
CA TYR A 63 8.78 4.26 -1.99
C TYR A 63 9.78 3.43 -2.79
N CYS A 64 10.29 2.33 -2.22
CA CYS A 64 11.33 1.52 -2.87
C CYS A 64 10.81 0.56 -3.95
N ASN A 65 9.54 0.15 -3.87
CA ASN A 65 8.91 -0.85 -4.74
C ASN A 65 9.65 -2.21 -4.88
N ILE A 66 10.54 -2.54 -3.94
CA ILE A 66 11.33 -3.80 -3.92
C ILE A 66 11.17 -4.57 -2.60
N GLY A 67 10.25 -4.14 -1.74
CA GLY A 67 9.96 -4.81 -0.47
C GLY A 67 10.92 -4.54 0.69
N HIS A 68 11.88 -3.63 0.52
CA HIS A 68 12.90 -3.30 1.54
C HIS A 68 12.42 -2.26 2.56
N CYS A 69 11.87 -1.12 2.12
CA CYS A 69 11.54 0.01 3.01
C CYS A 69 10.36 -0.24 3.95
N MET A 70 9.56 -1.29 3.69
CA MET A 70 8.32 -1.60 4.43
C MET A 70 7.25 -0.48 4.43
N GLU A 71 7.37 0.61 3.67
CA GLU A 71 6.39 1.71 3.77
C GLU A 71 5.02 1.42 3.13
N CYS A 72 4.96 0.47 2.21
CA CYS A 72 3.75 0.07 1.49
C CYS A 72 2.94 -1.04 2.18
N ARG A 73 3.00 -1.10 3.51
CA ARG A 73 2.26 -2.11 4.29
C ARG A 73 0.76 -1.88 4.20
N VAL A 74 0.03 -2.96 3.95
CA VAL A 74 -1.44 -3.03 3.91
C VAL A 74 -1.92 -4.20 4.76
N THR A 75 -3.24 -4.29 4.93
CA THR A 75 -3.90 -5.42 5.58
C THR A 75 -4.68 -6.23 4.55
N ILE A 76 -4.51 -7.55 4.53
CA ILE A 76 -5.24 -8.44 3.61
C ILE A 76 -5.74 -9.65 4.40
N GLY A 77 -7.04 -9.93 4.36
CA GLY A 77 -7.61 -11.08 5.08
C GLY A 77 -7.32 -11.08 6.59
N GLY A 78 -7.24 -9.89 7.21
CA GLY A 78 -6.89 -9.72 8.62
C GLY A 78 -5.39 -9.77 8.94
N ILE A 79 -4.54 -10.10 7.97
CA ILE A 79 -3.08 -10.13 8.15
C ILE A 79 -2.52 -8.74 7.92
N THR A 80 -1.95 -8.12 8.96
CA THR A 80 -1.34 -6.80 8.90
C THR A 80 0.12 -6.88 8.42
N GLY A 81 0.66 -5.77 7.93
CA GLY A 81 2.07 -5.69 7.52
C GLY A 81 2.40 -6.34 6.18
N VAL A 82 1.40 -6.72 5.39
CA VAL A 82 1.59 -7.30 4.06
C VAL A 82 2.18 -6.24 3.13
N ARG A 83 3.23 -6.58 2.40
CA ARG A 83 3.94 -5.64 1.51
C ARG A 83 3.22 -5.56 0.16
N ALA A 84 2.46 -4.48 -0.06
CA ALA A 84 1.71 -4.28 -1.30
C ALA A 84 2.59 -4.31 -2.58
N CYS A 85 3.87 -3.92 -2.48
CA CYS A 85 4.79 -3.93 -3.62
C CYS A 85 5.26 -5.32 -4.07
N LEU A 86 5.14 -6.33 -3.21
CA LEU A 86 5.55 -7.71 -3.53
C LEU A 86 4.36 -8.64 -3.72
N THR A 87 3.15 -8.21 -3.35
CA THR A 87 1.95 -9.03 -3.40
C THR A 87 1.20 -8.78 -4.72
N PRO A 88 1.01 -9.79 -5.58
CA PRO A 88 0.18 -9.69 -6.77
C PRO A 88 -1.30 -9.51 -6.40
N VAL A 89 -1.97 -8.60 -7.10
CA VAL A 89 -3.42 -8.40 -6.99
C VAL A 89 -4.18 -9.54 -7.65
N LYS A 90 -5.33 -9.92 -7.08
CA LYS A 90 -6.22 -10.97 -7.58
C LYS A 90 -7.66 -10.48 -7.53
N GLU A 91 -8.51 -11.10 -8.35
CA GLU A 91 -9.96 -10.85 -8.36
C GLU A 91 -10.56 -11.02 -6.96
N GLY A 92 -11.43 -10.09 -6.58
CA GLY A 92 -12.18 -10.12 -5.33
C GLY A 92 -11.35 -9.88 -4.07
N MET A 93 -10.06 -9.53 -4.18
CA MET A 93 -9.21 -9.32 -3.01
C MET A 93 -9.70 -8.10 -2.19
N ASP A 94 -9.85 -8.29 -0.87
CA ASP A 94 -10.18 -7.22 0.07
C ASP A 94 -8.91 -6.69 0.75
N VAL A 95 -8.43 -5.55 0.27
CA VAL A 95 -7.26 -4.85 0.78
C VAL A 95 -7.73 -3.71 1.69
N ARG A 96 -7.05 -3.51 2.81
CA ARG A 96 -7.26 -2.34 3.67
C ARG A 96 -5.96 -1.58 3.88
N SER A 97 -6.06 -0.30 4.18
CA SER A 97 -4.93 0.50 4.64
C SER A 97 -4.20 -0.17 5.81
N GLY A 98 -2.90 0.06 5.87
CA GLY A 98 -2.04 -0.44 6.94
C GLY A 98 -2.39 0.25 8.26
N THR A 99 -2.48 -0.55 9.32
CA THR A 99 -2.67 -0.04 10.68
C THR A 99 -1.37 0.54 11.23
N VAL A 100 -1.49 1.42 12.23
CA VAL A 100 -0.36 1.83 13.05
C VAL A 100 0.09 0.62 13.87
N LEU A 101 1.39 0.33 13.83
CA LEU A 101 1.98 -0.74 14.63
C LEU A 101 2.36 -0.20 16.02
N PRO A 102 2.33 -1.05 17.07
CA PRO A 102 2.74 -0.65 18.41
C PRO A 102 4.19 -0.14 18.46
N THR A 103 4.44 0.88 19.28
CA THR A 103 5.77 1.49 19.52
C THR A 103 6.18 1.32 20.99
N PRO A 104 6.37 0.07 21.46
CA PRO A 104 6.49 -0.24 22.90
C PRO A 104 7.65 0.50 23.59
N PHE A 105 8.81 0.59 22.94
CA PHE A 105 9.97 1.27 23.51
C PHE A 105 9.76 2.79 23.69
N ARG A 106 8.92 3.41 22.86
CA ARG A 106 8.58 4.82 22.99
C ARG A 106 7.53 5.05 24.08
N GLN A 107 6.50 4.22 24.12
CA GLN A 107 5.49 4.25 25.18
C GLN A 107 6.14 4.12 26.55
N MET A 108 7.05 3.15 26.73
CA MET A 108 7.84 3.02 27.95
C MET A 108 8.63 4.29 28.30
N ALA A 109 9.29 4.91 27.32
CA ALA A 109 10.06 6.12 27.54
C ALA A 109 9.19 7.36 27.86
N GLU A 110 7.93 7.38 27.44
CA GLU A 110 6.94 8.41 27.76
C GLU A 110 6.34 8.19 29.16
N ASP A 111 6.09 6.92 29.53
CA ASP A 111 5.63 6.52 30.86
C ASP A 111 6.70 6.80 31.93
N GLU A 112 7.98 6.50 31.66
CA GLU A 112 9.11 6.82 32.55
C GLU A 112 9.32 8.33 32.75
N ARG A 113 8.89 9.16 31.79
CA ARG A 113 9.00 10.62 31.85
C ARG A 113 7.78 11.30 32.46
N SER A 114 6.67 10.59 32.61
CA SER A 114 5.49 11.12 33.30
C SER A 114 5.74 11.09 34.80
N PRO A 115 5.78 12.25 35.49
CA PRO A 115 5.97 12.25 36.93
C PRO A 115 4.80 11.50 37.58
N SER A 116 5.11 10.52 38.43
CA SER A 116 4.12 9.91 39.30
C SER A 116 3.42 11.01 40.10
N LEU A 117 2.10 11.16 39.90
CA LEU A 117 1.25 11.97 40.78
C LEU A 117 1.34 11.49 42.22
#